data_AF-A0A0S3J317-F1
#
_entry.id   AF-A0A0S3J317-F1
#
_cell.length_a   1.000
_cell.length_b   1.000
_cell.length_c   1.000
_cell.angle_alpha   90.00
_cell.angle_beta   90.00
_cell.angle_gamma   90.00
#
_symmetry.space_group_name_H-M   'P 1'
#
loop_
_entity.id
_entity.type
_entity.pdbx_description
1 polymer ?
#
loop_
_entity_poly.entity_id
_entity_poly.type
_entity_poly.pdbx_seq_one_letter_code
_entity_poly.pdbx_strand_id
1 'polypeptide(L)'
;MTENLIVCIDHYEKIKGLSREIENIHHTSIFILFLGGGVIICSGLFQLTLVEIGGLEFFMLISFLMCMLTEQFIYCWFGNDIIYKSAQISNAAYNTPWTECDLRFKKILLQFLIQTKKPIQIKVGGLFAMSIDAFKSVVQSSYSYFTLLKRLQDMS
;
A
#
# COMPACT_ATOMS: atom_id res chain seq x y z
N MET A 1 -4.32 23.87 25.76
CA MET A 1 -3.25 23.16 25.02
C MET A 1 -3.29 21.65 25.24
N THR A 2 -3.28 21.19 26.50
CA THR A 2 -3.40 19.76 26.84
C THR A 2 -4.70 19.11 26.36
N GLU A 3 -5.83 19.83 26.42
CA GLU A 3 -7.12 19.34 25.91
C GLU A 3 -7.09 19.09 24.40
N ASN A 4 -6.52 20.02 23.61
CA ASN A 4 -6.34 19.85 22.17
C ASN A 4 -5.47 18.64 21.83
N LEU A 5 -4.40 18.40 22.61
CA LEU A 5 -3.56 17.22 22.44
C LEU A 5 -4.34 15.92 22.70
N ILE A 6 -5.19 15.89 23.73
CA ILE A 6 -6.05 14.74 24.03
C ILE A 6 -7.02 14.48 22.88
N VAL A 7 -7.63 15.52 22.29
CA VAL A 7 -8.49 15.38 21.12
C VAL A 7 -7.73 14.82 19.91
N CYS A 8 -6.49 15.26 19.67
CA CYS A 8 -5.66 14.71 18.60
C CYS A 8 -5.34 13.22 18.83
N ILE A 9 -5.06 12.82 20.07
CA ILE A 9 -4.79 11.42 20.44
C ILE A 9 -6.03 10.57 20.20
N ASP A 10 -7.19 11.00 20.69
CA ASP A 10 -8.47 10.29 20.49
C ASP A 10 -8.79 10.11 19.00
N HIS A 11 -8.58 11.16 18.20
CA HIS A 11 -8.79 11.07 16.75
C HIS A 11 -7.79 10.11 16.08
N TYR A 12 -6.52 10.13 16.48
CA TYR A 12 -5.52 9.20 15.97
C TYR A 12 -5.85 7.74 16.32
N GLU A 13 -6.34 7.48 17.53
CA GLU A 13 -6.77 6.14 17.95
C GLU A 13 -7.98 5.66 17.16
N LYS A 14 -8.94 6.54 16.87
CA LYS A 14 -10.08 6.23 15.99
C LYS A 14 -9.64 5.87 14.58
N ILE A 15 -8.75 6.65 13.97
CA ILE A 15 -8.22 6.38 12.63
C ILE A 15 -7.46 5.03 12.61
N LYS A 16 -6.68 4.75 13.66
CA LYS A 16 -5.98 3.49 13.81
C LYS A 16 -6.94 2.30 13.98
N GLY A 17 -8.05 2.50 14.70
CA GLY A 17 -9.14 1.53 14.83
C GLY A 17 -9.78 1.23 13.47
N LEU A 18 -10.21 2.26 12.75
CA LEU A 18 -10.79 2.14 11.40
C LEU A 18 -9.85 1.43 10.43
N SER A 19 -8.55 1.74 10.48
CA SER A 19 -7.55 1.09 9.62
C SER A 19 -7.46 -0.42 9.89
N ARG A 20 -7.62 -0.85 11.15
CA ARG A 20 -7.67 -2.29 11.50
C ARG A 20 -8.98 -2.94 11.08
N GLU A 21 -10.10 -2.23 11.16
CA GLU A 21 -11.39 -2.74 10.68
C GLU A 21 -11.35 -2.96 9.17
N ILE A 22 -10.81 -1.99 8.42
CA ILE A 22 -10.59 -2.12 6.97
C ILE A 22 -9.69 -3.31 6.68
N GLU A 23 -8.59 -3.47 7.41
CA GLU A 23 -7.71 -4.64 7.30
C GLU A 23 -8.50 -5.94 7.52
N ASN A 24 -9.25 -6.06 8.62
CA ASN A 24 -9.99 -7.29 8.92
C ASN A 24 -11.10 -7.62 7.92
N ILE A 25 -11.82 -6.61 7.41
CA ILE A 25 -12.94 -6.81 6.49
C ILE A 25 -12.44 -7.13 5.08
N HIS A 26 -11.44 -6.38 4.61
CA HIS A 26 -11.00 -6.43 3.22
C HIS A 26 -9.76 -7.29 2.98
N HIS A 27 -9.17 -7.88 4.03
CA HIS A 27 -7.95 -8.64 3.89
C HIS A 27 -8.07 -9.73 2.80
N THR A 28 -9.09 -10.58 2.86
CA THR A 28 -9.26 -11.67 1.89
C THR A 28 -9.42 -11.16 0.45
N SER A 29 -10.23 -10.12 0.26
CA SER A 29 -10.47 -9.55 -1.08
C SER A 29 -9.21 -8.93 -1.67
N ILE A 30 -8.49 -8.13 -0.89
CA ILE A 30 -7.24 -7.50 -1.34
C ILE A 30 -6.17 -8.57 -1.59
N PHE A 31 -6.13 -9.62 -0.78
CA PHE A 31 -5.20 -10.72 -0.99
C PHE A 31 -5.43 -11.44 -2.33
N ILE A 32 -6.69 -11.75 -2.64
CA ILE A 32 -7.07 -12.34 -3.93
C ILE A 32 -6.75 -11.39 -5.09
N LEU A 33 -7.04 -10.09 -4.92
CA LEU A 33 -6.72 -9.07 -5.92
C LEU A 33 -5.22 -9.04 -6.24
N PHE A 34 -4.36 -9.04 -5.23
CA PHE A 34 -2.91 -8.93 -5.43
C PHE A 34 -2.29 -10.23 -5.97
N LEU A 35 -2.65 -11.39 -5.41
CA LEU A 35 -2.12 -12.66 -5.88
C LEU A 35 -2.72 -13.06 -7.23
N GLY A 36 -4.04 -13.04 -7.35
CA GLY A 36 -4.74 -13.34 -8.58
C GLY A 36 -4.40 -12.35 -9.69
N GLY A 37 -4.40 -11.05 -9.37
CA GLY A 37 -3.99 -9.99 -10.30
C GLY A 37 -2.54 -10.15 -10.76
N GLY A 38 -1.62 -10.50 -9.85
CA GLY A 38 -0.23 -10.79 -10.21
C GLY A 38 -0.11 -11.96 -11.21
N VAL A 39 -0.85 -13.05 -10.99
CA VAL A 39 -0.88 -14.21 -11.91
C VAL A 39 -1.48 -13.81 -13.27
N ILE A 40 -2.57 -13.05 -13.28
CA ILE A 40 -3.24 -12.56 -14.50
C ILE A 40 -2.31 -11.63 -15.29
N ILE A 41 -1.57 -10.75 -14.62
CA ILE A 41 -0.59 -9.87 -15.26
C ILE A 41 0.53 -10.69 -15.88
N CYS A 42 1.08 -11.68 -15.15
CA CYS A 42 2.11 -12.58 -15.67
C CYS A 42 1.65 -13.34 -16.92
N SER A 43 0.47 -13.95 -16.87
CA SER A 43 -0.06 -14.72 -18.00
C SER A 43 -0.43 -13.83 -19.19
N GLY A 44 -1.01 -12.65 -18.95
CA GLY A 44 -1.35 -11.72 -20.01
C GLY A 44 -0.11 -11.11 -20.68
N LEU A 45 0.96 -10.83 -19.93
CA LEU A 45 2.26 -10.43 -20.50
C LEU A 45 2.83 -11.51 -21.41
N PHE A 46 2.70 -12.80 -21.05
CA PHE A 46 3.08 -13.90 -21.92
C PHE A 46 2.17 -14.01 -23.14
N GLN A 47 0.86 -13.85 -22.96
CA GLN A 47 -0.08 -13.90 -24.09
C GLN A 47 0.18 -12.80 -25.13
N LEU A 48 0.71 -11.63 -24.71
CA LEU A 48 1.16 -10.58 -25.63
C LEU A 48 2.29 -11.00 -26.59
N THR A 49 3.07 -12.06 -26.28
CA THR A 49 4.10 -12.57 -27.21
C THR A 49 3.55 -13.52 -28.26
N LEU A 50 2.35 -14.05 -28.04
CA LEU A 50 1.70 -15.01 -28.93
C LEU A 50 0.72 -14.35 -29.90
N VAL A 51 0.18 -13.18 -29.55
CA VAL A 51 -0.80 -12.45 -30.36
C VAL A 51 -0.10 -11.59 -31.42
N GLU A 52 -0.72 -11.46 -32.59
CA GLU A 52 -0.23 -10.61 -33.67
C GLU A 52 -0.25 -9.13 -33.27
N ILE A 53 0.88 -8.45 -33.47
CA ILE A 53 1.05 -7.04 -33.12
C ILE A 53 0.13 -6.19 -34.03
N GLY A 54 -0.72 -5.37 -33.40
CA GLY A 54 -1.62 -4.46 -34.11
C GLY A 54 -3.01 -5.04 -34.40
N GLY A 55 -3.28 -6.28 -34.02
CA GLY A 55 -4.62 -6.87 -34.07
C GLY A 55 -5.56 -6.33 -32.98
N LEU A 56 -6.88 -6.50 -33.17
CA LEU A 56 -7.90 -6.12 -32.17
C LEU A 56 -7.65 -6.79 -30.81
N GLU A 57 -7.30 -8.08 -30.82
CA GLU A 57 -7.01 -8.87 -29.62
C GLU A 57 -5.81 -8.32 -28.84
N PHE A 58 -4.79 -7.84 -29.53
CA PHE A 58 -3.61 -7.22 -28.91
C PHE A 58 -3.98 -5.95 -28.14
N PHE A 59 -4.78 -5.06 -28.74
CA PHE A 59 -5.26 -3.85 -28.08
C PHE A 59 -6.16 -4.16 -26.88
N MET A 60 -7.06 -5.13 -27.02
CA MET A 60 -7.90 -5.58 -25.91
C MET A 60 -7.06 -6.11 -24.74
N LEU A 61 -6.07 -6.96 -25.02
CA LEU A 61 -5.20 -7.53 -24.01
C LEU A 61 -4.35 -6.46 -23.28
N ILE A 62 -3.76 -5.50 -24.02
CA ILE A 62 -3.06 -4.37 -23.42
C ILE A 62 -3.99 -3.54 -22.54
N SER A 63 -5.19 -3.21 -23.03
CA SER A 63 -6.14 -2.41 -22.27
C SER A 63 -6.57 -3.10 -20.97
N PHE A 64 -6.76 -4.42 -21.02
CA PHE A 64 -7.09 -5.23 -19.86
C PHE A 64 -5.94 -5.26 -18.84
N LEU A 65 -4.70 -5.49 -19.29
CA LEU A 65 -3.52 -5.47 -18.42
C LEU A 65 -3.30 -4.10 -17.75
N MET A 66 -3.49 -3.01 -18.50
CA MET A 66 -3.40 -1.65 -17.96
C MET A 66 -4.49 -1.39 -16.92
N CYS A 67 -5.70 -1.88 -17.14
CA CYS A 67 -6.79 -1.78 -16.17
C CYS A 67 -6.42 -2.48 -14.85
N MET A 68 -5.96 -3.74 -14.92
CA MET A 68 -5.54 -4.53 -13.75
C MET A 68 -4.39 -3.87 -12.98
N LEU A 69 -3.38 -3.37 -13.69
CA LEU A 69 -2.26 -2.64 -13.08
C LEU A 69 -2.71 -1.37 -12.39
N THR A 70 -3.65 -0.63 -13.00
CA THR A 70 -4.18 0.62 -12.45
C THR A 70 -4.98 0.35 -11.18
N GLU A 71 -5.81 -0.69 -11.17
CA GLU A 71 -6.57 -1.09 -9.99
C GLU A 71 -5.63 -1.38 -8.81
N GLN A 72 -4.62 -2.24 -9.02
CA GLN A 72 -3.66 -2.58 -7.98
C GLN A 72 -2.84 -1.37 -7.51
N PHE A 73 -2.45 -0.49 -8.45
CA PHE A 73 -1.76 0.76 -8.14
C PHE A 73 -2.59 1.68 -7.24
N ILE A 74 -3.89 1.83 -7.50
CA ILE A 74 -4.79 2.66 -6.70
C ILE A 74 -4.81 2.18 -5.24
N TYR A 75 -4.93 0.88 -4.99
CA TYR A 75 -4.89 0.32 -3.64
C TYR A 75 -3.56 0.61 -2.93
N CYS A 76 -2.44 0.39 -3.61
CA CYS A 76 -1.11 0.69 -3.07
C CYS A 76 -0.88 2.18 -2.84
N TRP A 77 -1.45 3.05 -3.69
CA TRP A 77 -1.35 4.49 -3.56
C TRP A 77 -2.08 4.98 -2.31
N PHE A 78 -3.33 4.56 -2.11
CA PHE A 78 -4.10 4.91 -0.92
C PHE A 78 -3.47 4.36 0.36
N GLY A 79 -3.01 3.10 0.34
CA GLY A 79 -2.27 2.53 1.47
C GLY A 79 -1.01 3.33 1.79
N ASN A 80 -0.26 3.74 0.77
CA ASN A 80 0.94 4.55 0.95
C ASN A 80 0.66 5.98 1.44
N ASP A 81 -0.43 6.60 0.98
CA ASP A 81 -0.85 7.92 1.46
C ASP A 81 -1.17 7.91 2.97
N ILE A 82 -1.82 6.84 3.46
CA ILE A 82 -2.07 6.63 4.89
C ILE A 82 -0.75 6.49 5.67
N ILE A 83 0.21 5.73 5.14
CA ILE A 83 1.54 5.56 5.75
C ILE A 83 2.26 6.91 5.81
N TYR A 84 2.25 7.67 4.71
CA TYR A 84 2.92 8.95 4.60
C TYR A 84 2.31 10.00 5.54
N LYS A 85 0.99 10.16 5.54
CA LYS A 85 0.28 11.11 6.41
C LYS A 85 0.43 10.76 7.88
N SER A 86 0.32 9.47 8.24
CA SER A 86 0.48 9.05 9.64
C SER A 86 1.90 9.24 10.15
N ALA A 87 2.92 9.08 9.30
CA ALA A 87 4.31 9.40 9.66
C ALA A 87 4.51 10.90 9.97
N GLN A 88 3.81 11.78 9.24
CA GLN A 88 3.89 13.22 9.49
C GLN A 88 3.31 13.66 10.84
N ILE A 89 2.32 12.93 11.38
CA ILE A 89 1.73 13.23 12.70
C ILE A 89 2.82 13.22 13.79
N SER A 90 3.74 12.25 13.74
CA SER A 90 4.84 12.18 14.70
C SER A 90 5.78 13.40 14.60
N ASN A 91 6.03 13.88 13.38
CA ASN A 91 6.87 15.06 13.17
C ASN A 91 6.16 16.34 13.65
N ALA A 92 4.88 16.50 13.33
CA ALA A 92 4.07 17.62 13.79
C ALA A 92 3.95 17.68 15.32
N ALA A 93 3.74 16.53 15.98
CA ALA A 93 3.72 16.43 17.44
C ALA A 93 5.06 16.87 18.06
N TYR A 94 6.19 16.48 17.45
CA TYR A 94 7.52 16.85 17.94
C TYR A 94 7.82 18.36 17.79
N ASN A 95 7.37 18.97 16.70
CA ASN A 95 7.60 20.38 16.38
C ASN A 95 6.67 21.35 17.15
N THR A 96 5.79 20.85 18.00
CA THR A 96 4.99 21.68 18.90
C THR A 96 5.91 22.34 19.93
N PRO A 97 5.72 23.59 20.37
CA PRO A 97 6.56 24.24 21.39
C PRO A 97 6.32 23.66 22.79
N TRP A 98 6.66 22.39 22.97
CA TRP A 98 6.38 21.59 24.17
C TRP A 98 7.35 21.83 25.32
N THR A 99 8.48 22.50 25.05
CA THR A 99 9.54 22.79 26.03
C THR A 99 9.05 23.73 27.14
N GLU A 100 8.16 24.67 26.81
CA GLU A 100 7.58 25.63 27.75
C GLU A 100 6.29 25.13 28.42
N CYS A 101 5.77 23.98 28.00
CA CYS A 101 4.55 23.40 28.55
C CYS A 101 4.75 22.73 29.92
N ASP A 102 3.64 22.48 30.60
CA ASP A 102 3.61 21.82 31.90
C ASP A 102 4.05 20.34 31.84
N LEU A 103 4.44 19.79 32.99
CA LEU A 103 4.91 18.40 33.11
C LEU A 103 3.86 17.39 32.65
N ARG A 104 2.57 17.70 32.84
CA ARG A 104 1.47 16.84 32.39
C ARG A 104 1.41 16.76 30.87
N PHE A 105 1.47 17.90 30.17
CA PHE A 105 1.52 17.93 28.71
C PHE A 105 2.72 17.17 28.15
N LYS A 106 3.92 17.40 28.70
CA LYS A 106 5.16 16.72 28.25
C LYS A 106 5.05 15.20 28.35
N LYS A 107 4.49 14.67 29.44
CA LYS A 107 4.29 13.22 29.62
C LYS A 107 3.31 12.64 28.58
N ILE A 108 2.18 13.32 28.35
CA ILE A 108 1.17 12.88 27.37
C ILE A 108 1.75 12.93 25.95
N LEU A 109 2.45 14.01 25.61
CA LEU A 109 3.09 14.15 24.30
C LEU A 109 4.13 13.07 24.05
N LEU A 110 4.95 12.73 25.05
CA LEU A 110 5.93 11.65 24.94
C LEU A 110 5.27 10.30 24.64
N GLN A 111 4.18 9.97 25.33
CA GLN A 111 3.41 8.76 25.05
C GLN A 111 2.86 8.76 23.62
N PHE A 112 2.32 9.90 23.18
CA PHE A 112 1.81 10.05 21.82
C PHE A 112 2.92 9.88 20.77
N LEU A 113 4.08 10.50 20.97
CA LEU A 113 5.24 10.35 20.07
C LEU A 113 5.71 8.90 19.98
N ILE A 114 5.73 8.16 21.09
CA ILE A 114 6.06 6.73 21.07
C ILE A 114 5.02 5.96 20.25
N GLN A 115 3.73 6.30 20.38
CA GLN A 115 2.62 5.66 19.68
C GLN A 115 2.63 5.97 18.16
N THR A 116 2.99 7.19 17.77
CA THR A 116 3.01 7.67 16.37
C THR A 116 4.32 7.36 15.65
N LYS A 117 5.38 6.96 16.37
CA LYS A 117 6.67 6.58 15.76
C LYS A 117 6.52 5.49 14.71
N LYS A 118 5.57 4.57 14.90
CA LYS A 118 5.21 3.58 13.88
C LYS A 118 4.02 4.12 13.09
N PRO A 119 4.17 4.44 11.79
CA PRO A 119 3.06 4.90 10.98
C PRO A 119 1.97 3.82 10.88
N ILE A 120 0.75 4.25 10.61
CA ILE A 120 -0.37 3.37 10.35
C ILE A 120 -0.16 2.73 8.98
N GLN A 121 -0.19 1.40 8.95
CA GLN A 121 -0.05 0.62 7.72
C GLN A 121 -1.23 -0.34 7.64
N ILE A 122 -1.84 -0.46 6.46
CA ILE A 122 -2.88 -1.46 6.24
C ILE A 122 -2.22 -2.76 5.78
N LYS A 123 -2.35 -3.77 6.64
CA LYS A 123 -1.99 -5.17 6.48
C LYS A 123 -2.79 -5.88 5.39
N VAL A 124 -2.17 -6.59 4.47
CA VAL A 124 -2.84 -7.68 3.74
C VAL A 124 -2.40 -8.99 4.41
N GLY A 125 -3.12 -9.40 5.46
CA GLY A 125 -3.05 -10.75 6.03
C GLY A 125 -1.89 -10.99 6.94
N GLY A 126 -1.37 -9.90 7.48
CA GLY A 126 -0.09 -9.89 8.16
C GLY A 126 1.12 -10.13 7.25
N LEU A 127 0.93 -10.38 5.95
CA LEU A 127 2.03 -10.76 5.04
C LEU A 127 2.76 -9.54 4.48
N PHE A 128 2.04 -8.62 3.84
CA PHE A 128 2.62 -7.41 3.23
C PHE A 128 1.74 -6.18 3.46
N ALA A 129 2.37 -5.01 3.51
CA ALA A 129 1.67 -3.72 3.63
C ALA A 129 1.26 -3.21 2.24
N MET A 130 0.08 -2.61 2.14
CA MET A 130 -0.32 -1.88 0.92
C MET A 130 0.54 -0.63 0.77
N SER A 131 1.66 -0.75 0.04
CA SER A 131 2.57 0.34 -0.25
C SER A 131 2.96 0.37 -1.73
N ILE A 132 3.48 1.50 -2.19
CA ILE A 132 4.03 1.63 -3.54
C ILE A 132 5.18 0.64 -3.75
N ASP A 133 5.95 0.32 -2.70
CA ASP A 133 7.02 -0.67 -2.78
C ASP A 133 6.49 -2.09 -3.02
N ALA A 134 5.36 -2.46 -2.40
CA ALA A 134 4.72 -3.75 -2.68
C ALA A 134 4.25 -3.85 -4.15
N PHE A 135 3.69 -2.77 -4.70
CA PHE A 135 3.32 -2.72 -6.13
C PHE A 135 4.54 -2.88 -7.04
N LYS A 136 5.63 -2.15 -6.75
CA LYS A 136 6.89 -2.30 -7.51
C LYS A 136 7.41 -3.73 -7.48
N SER A 137 7.39 -4.39 -6.32
CA SER A 137 7.80 -5.79 -6.21
C SER A 137 6.95 -6.70 -7.09
N VAL A 138 5.63 -6.53 -7.12
CA VAL A 138 4.75 -7.32 -8.01
C VAL A 138 5.13 -7.11 -9.47
N VAL A 139 5.25 -5.85 -9.93
CA VAL A 139 5.62 -5.54 -11.33
C VAL A 139 6.98 -6.14 -11.69
N GLN A 140 7.97 -6.02 -10.81
CA GLN A 140 9.31 -6.59 -11.02
C GLN A 140 9.29 -8.12 -11.09
N SER A 141 8.54 -8.77 -10.20
CA SER A 141 8.35 -10.22 -10.23
C SER A 141 7.65 -10.68 -11.51
N SER A 142 6.59 -9.98 -11.93
CA SER A 142 5.88 -10.29 -13.19
C SER A 142 6.78 -10.14 -14.40
N TYR A 143 7.58 -9.08 -14.48
CA TYR A 143 8.54 -8.89 -15.57
C TYR A 143 9.63 -9.97 -15.56
N SER A 144 10.17 -10.31 -14.39
CA SER A 144 11.18 -11.36 -14.26
C SER A 144 10.64 -12.70 -14.74
N TYR A 145 9.42 -13.06 -14.32
CA TYR A 145 8.76 -14.29 -14.74
C TYR A 145 8.47 -14.30 -16.24
N PHE A 146 8.01 -13.19 -16.79
CA PHE A 146 7.84 -13.00 -18.23
C PHE A 146 9.16 -13.24 -19.00
N THR A 147 10.27 -12.61 -18.57
CA THR A 147 11.56 -12.79 -19.25
C THR A 147 12.06 -14.23 -19.18
N LEU A 148 11.78 -14.94 -18.09
CA LEU A 148 12.11 -16.36 -17.95
C LEU A 148 11.29 -17.22 -18.93
N LEU A 149 9.97 -17.03 -18.97
CA LEU A 149 9.09 -17.78 -19.89
C LEU A 149 9.47 -17.53 -21.34
N LYS A 150 9.75 -16.28 -21.71
CA LYS A 150 10.19 -15.92 -23.06
C LYS A 150 11.49 -16.65 -23.43
N ARG A 151 12.48 -16.69 -22.53
CA ARG A 151 13.72 -17.44 -22.76
C ARG A 151 13.48 -18.94 -22.96
N LEU A 152 12.56 -19.54 -22.19
CA LEU A 152 12.22 -20.96 -22.34
C LEU A 152 11.58 -21.26 -23.71
N GLN A 153 10.73 -20.36 -24.19
CA GLN A 153 10.12 -20.45 -25.52
C GLN A 153 11.16 -20.27 -26.64
N ASP A 154 12.11 -19.34 -26.50
CA ASP A 154 13.17 -19.13 -27.49
C ASP A 154 14.15 -20.32 -27.59
N MET A 155 14.19 -21.19 -26.57
CA MET A 155 15.06 -22.38 -26.52
C MET A 155 14.40 -23.66 -27.08
N SER A 156 13.09 -23.69 -27.26
CA SER A 156 12.32 -24.85 -27.78
C SER A 156 12.09 -24.74 -29.29
#